data_AF-A0A139QDY5-F1
#
_entry.id   AF-A0A139QDY5-F1
#
_cell.length_a   1.000
_cell.length_b   1.000
_cell.length_c   1.000
_cell.angle_alpha   90.00
_cell.angle_beta   90.00
_cell.angle_gamma   90.00
#
_symmetry.space_group_name_H-M   'P 1'
#
loop_
_entity.id
_entity.type
_entity.pdbx_description
1 polymer ?
#
loop_
_entity_poly.entity_id
_entity_poly.type
_entity_poly.pdbx_seq_one_letter_code
_entity_poly.pdbx_strand_id
1 'polypeptide(L)'
;MKTKTLARVNAIFGLISGIVLLLAPLVMFMIAVGAAAATEDSDATVGILTIFSIILALVKIAVLVLGIVSIVYYKDDERVTPAPSVLFIVGGSVGLIPFLGWVGGILTIIGGSLYFGLLKKFEIQE
;
A
#
# COMPACT_ATOMS: atom_id res chain seq x y z
N MET A 1 24.24 10.55 -8.83
CA MET A 1 23.19 10.97 -7.87
C MET A 1 22.01 10.02 -7.99
N LYS A 2 21.32 9.71 -6.89
CA LYS A 2 20.15 8.81 -6.91
C LYS A 2 18.94 9.51 -7.51
N THR A 3 18.08 8.77 -8.20
CA THR A 3 17.02 9.38 -9.03
C THR A 3 15.77 9.72 -8.21
N LYS A 4 15.08 10.80 -8.63
CA LYS A 4 13.75 11.18 -8.08
C LYS A 4 12.62 10.25 -8.55
N THR A 5 12.87 9.43 -9.58
CA THR A 5 11.88 8.55 -10.19
C THR A 5 11.37 7.50 -9.19
N LEU A 6 12.25 6.84 -8.43
CA LEU A 6 11.82 5.83 -7.46
C LEU A 6 10.97 6.44 -6.34
N ALA A 7 11.38 7.60 -5.80
CA ALA A 7 10.58 8.35 -4.82
C ALA A 7 9.19 8.73 -5.38
N ARG A 8 9.10 9.12 -6.66
CA ARG A 8 7.81 9.45 -7.30
C ARG A 8 6.93 8.21 -7.47
N VAL A 9 7.50 7.09 -7.89
CA VAL A 9 6.78 5.81 -8.01
C VAL A 9 6.24 5.40 -6.65
N ASN A 10 7.06 5.45 -5.59
CA ASN A 10 6.61 5.14 -4.24
C ASN A 10 5.51 6.10 -3.75
N ALA A 11 5.63 7.39 -4.04
CA ALA A 11 4.64 8.37 -3.64
C ALA A 11 3.25 8.05 -4.22
N ILE A 12 3.19 7.83 -5.53
CA ILE A 12 1.95 7.52 -6.25
C ILE A 12 1.41 6.15 -5.85
N PHE A 13 2.28 5.13 -5.88
CA PHE A 13 1.89 3.77 -5.57
C PHE A 13 1.40 3.65 -4.12
N GLY A 14 2.09 4.28 -3.16
CA GLY A 14 1.70 4.28 -1.75
C GLY A 14 0.35 4.94 -1.51
N LEU A 15 0.05 6.03 -2.22
CA LEU A 15 -1.25 6.70 -2.11
C LEU A 15 -2.38 5.82 -2.67
N ILE A 16 -2.21 5.30 -3.90
CA ILE A 16 -3.23 4.48 -4.56
C ILE A 16 -3.46 3.18 -3.80
N SER A 17 -2.38 2.42 -3.54
CA SER A 17 -2.47 1.16 -2.81
C SER A 17 -2.99 1.37 -1.39
N GLY A 18 -2.58 2.44 -0.72
CA GLY A 18 -3.06 2.78 0.61
C GLY A 18 -4.57 3.04 0.67
N ILE A 19 -5.12 3.77 -0.31
CA ILE A 19 -6.58 3.99 -0.42
C ILE A 19 -7.31 2.68 -0.71
N VAL A 20 -6.80 1.87 -1.64
CA VAL A 20 -7.37 0.55 -1.94
C VAL A 20 -7.38 -0.34 -0.70
N LEU A 21 -6.29 -0.39 0.06
CA LEU A 21 -6.19 -1.18 1.29
C LEU A 21 -7.08 -0.66 2.43
N LEU A 22 -7.32 0.65 2.49
CA LEU A 22 -8.23 1.25 3.46
C LEU A 22 -9.69 0.90 3.17
N LEU A 23 -10.10 0.95 1.89
CA LEU A 23 -11.48 0.74 1.47
C LEU A 23 -11.83 -0.73 1.23
N ALA A 24 -10.83 -1.58 0.95
CA ALA A 24 -11.04 -2.99 0.65
C ALA A 24 -11.86 -3.76 1.71
N PRO A 25 -11.65 -3.58 3.03
CA PRO A 25 -12.47 -4.24 4.05
C PRO A 25 -13.95 -3.83 3.97
N LEU A 26 -14.23 -2.56 3.68
CA LEU A 26 -15.59 -2.04 3.55
C LEU A 26 -16.30 -2.62 2.32
N VAL A 27 -15.59 -2.67 1.18
CA VAL A 27 -16.11 -3.25 -0.06
C VAL A 27 -16.37 -4.75 0.09
N MET A 28 -15.43 -5.49 0.70
CA MET A 28 -15.62 -6.93 0.97
C MET A 28 -16.78 -7.19 1.92
N PHE A 29 -16.96 -6.37 2.96
CA PHE A 29 -18.10 -6.47 3.85
C PHE A 29 -19.43 -6.26 3.11
N MET A 30 -19.53 -5.24 2.25
CA MET A 30 -20.73 -4.98 1.45
C MET A 30 -21.07 -6.13 0.50
N ILE A 31 -20.06 -6.71 -0.17
CA ILE A 31 -20.25 -7.87 -1.05
C ILE A 31 -20.74 -9.08 -0.24
N ALA A 32 -20.13 -9.36 0.91
CA ALA A 32 -20.52 -10.49 1.75
C ALA A 32 -21.95 -10.35 2.28
N VAL A 33 -22.36 -9.16 2.73
CA VAL A 33 -23.73 -8.88 3.20
C VAL A 33 -24.73 -8.95 2.05
N GLY A 34 -24.41 -8.36 0.90
CA GLY A 34 -25.26 -8.39 -0.29
C GLY A 34 -25.52 -9.82 -0.78
N ALA A 35 -24.48 -10.65 -0.84
CA ALA A 35 -24.60 -12.06 -1.23
C ALA A 35 -25.42 -12.89 -0.24
N ALA A 36 -25.23 -12.65 1.07
CA ALA A 36 -26.03 -13.32 2.10
C ALA A 36 -27.52 -12.96 2.01
N ALA A 37 -27.85 -11.74 1.60
CA ALA A 37 -29.23 -11.28 1.45
C ALA A 37 -29.90 -11.77 0.15
N ALA A 38 -29.12 -12.02 -0.91
CA ALA A 38 -29.66 -12.29 -2.24
C ALA A 38 -30.00 -13.78 -2.50
N THR A 39 -29.69 -14.70 -1.58
CA THR A 39 -29.87 -16.16 -1.78
C THR A 39 -29.29 -16.68 -3.10
N GLU A 40 -28.24 -16.03 -3.60
CA GLU A 40 -27.60 -16.40 -4.87
C GLU A 40 -26.57 -17.52 -4.71
N ASP A 41 -26.22 -18.13 -5.84
CA ASP A 41 -25.28 -19.24 -5.95
C ASP A 41 -23.95 -18.91 -5.24
N SER A 42 -23.71 -19.54 -4.09
CA SER A 42 -22.66 -19.11 -3.15
C SER A 42 -21.25 -19.27 -3.73
N ASP A 43 -21.08 -20.18 -4.69
CA ASP A 43 -19.80 -20.52 -5.30
C ASP A 43 -19.21 -19.37 -6.12
N ALA A 44 -20.04 -18.65 -6.88
CA ALA A 44 -19.58 -17.50 -7.66
C ALA A 44 -19.10 -16.34 -6.77
N THR A 45 -19.85 -16.06 -5.69
CA THR A 45 -19.48 -15.02 -4.72
C THR A 45 -18.18 -15.36 -3.99
N VAL A 46 -18.04 -16.61 -3.53
CA VAL A 46 -16.82 -17.09 -2.85
C VAL A 46 -15.62 -17.00 -3.79
N GLY A 47 -15.78 -17.36 -5.07
CA GLY A 47 -14.75 -17.22 -6.09
C GLY A 47 -14.27 -15.76 -6.23
N ILE A 48 -15.19 -14.80 -6.35
CA ILE A 48 -14.87 -13.37 -6.47
C ILE A 48 -14.12 -12.86 -5.23
N LEU A 49 -14.60 -13.16 -4.03
CA LEU A 49 -13.97 -12.75 -2.78
C LEU A 49 -12.55 -13.33 -2.62
N THR A 50 -12.35 -14.56 -3.08
CA THR A 50 -11.04 -15.23 -3.04
C THR A 50 -10.04 -14.56 -3.98
N ILE A 51 -10.43 -14.31 -5.23
CA ILE A 51 -9.60 -13.61 -6.23
C ILE A 51 -9.24 -12.21 -5.71
N PHE A 52 -10.21 -11.48 -5.18
CA PHE A 52 -9.99 -10.14 -4.63
C PHE A 52 -9.01 -10.16 -3.45
N SER A 53 -9.13 -11.13 -2.55
CA SER A 53 -8.22 -11.32 -1.41
C SER A 53 -6.78 -11.60 -1.86
N ILE A 54 -6.60 -12.41 -2.91
CA ILE A 54 -5.27 -12.70 -3.49
C ILE A 54 -4.65 -11.41 -4.06
N ILE A 55 -5.41 -10.62 -4.82
CA ILE A 55 -4.93 -9.35 -5.37
C ILE A 55 -4.49 -8.41 -4.25
N LEU A 56 -5.28 -8.28 -3.17
CA LEU A 56 -4.91 -7.46 -2.02
C LEU A 56 -3.66 -7.96 -1.31
N ALA A 57 -3.46 -9.28 -1.22
CA ALA A 57 -2.24 -9.86 -0.67
C ALA A 57 -1.00 -9.48 -1.51
N LEU A 58 -1.11 -9.54 -2.84
CA LEU A 58 -0.04 -9.12 -3.74
C LEU A 58 0.29 -7.63 -3.60
N VAL A 59 -0.72 -6.77 -3.46
CA VAL A 59 -0.51 -5.32 -3.22
C VAL A 59 0.26 -5.09 -1.92
N LYS A 60 -0.08 -5.79 -0.84
CA LYS A 60 0.63 -5.68 0.46
C LYS A 60 2.09 -6.10 0.34
N ILE A 61 2.35 -7.19 -0.38
CA ILE A 61 3.72 -7.66 -0.66
C ILE A 61 4.47 -6.62 -1.50
N ALA A 62 3.85 -6.04 -2.52
CA ALA A 62 4.47 -5.01 -3.34
C ALA A 62 4.86 -3.77 -2.50
N VAL A 63 3.98 -3.30 -1.61
CA VAL A 63 4.30 -2.20 -0.68
C VAL A 63 5.50 -2.55 0.20
N LEU A 64 5.54 -3.76 0.74
CA LEU A 64 6.65 -4.23 1.57
C LEU A 64 7.97 -4.25 0.79
N VAL A 65 7.97 -4.81 -0.42
CA VAL A 65 9.14 -4.87 -1.30
C VAL A 65 9.60 -3.48 -1.67
N LEU A 66 8.70 -2.56 -2.03
CA LEU A 66 9.05 -1.17 -2.33
C LEU A 66 9.68 -0.49 -1.11
N GLY A 67 9.19 -0.74 0.09
CA GLY A 67 9.82 -0.25 1.32
C GLY A 67 11.27 -0.72 1.47
N ILE A 68 11.52 -2.01 1.26
CA ILE A 68 12.87 -2.61 1.34
C ILE A 68 13.79 -2.08 0.22
N VAL A 69 13.32 -2.06 -1.02
CA VAL A 69 14.10 -1.53 -2.16
C VAL A 69 14.48 -0.08 -1.91
N SER A 70 13.57 0.72 -1.36
CA SER A 70 13.79 2.14 -1.18
C SER A 70 14.69 2.47 0.01
N ILE A 71 14.60 1.72 1.12
CA ILE A 71 15.53 1.92 2.24
C ILE A 71 16.97 1.55 1.85
N VAL A 72 17.15 0.49 1.05
CA VAL A 72 18.47 0.10 0.53
C VAL A 72 18.93 1.11 -0.52
N TYR A 73 18.06 1.47 -1.46
CA TYR A 73 18.40 2.40 -2.53
C TYR A 73 18.78 3.76 -1.98
N TYR A 74 18.07 4.35 -1.02
CA TYR A 74 18.32 5.69 -0.49
C TYR A 74 19.20 5.74 0.77
N LYS A 75 19.79 4.62 1.22
CA LYS A 75 20.52 4.51 2.50
C LYS A 75 21.50 5.66 2.81
N ASP A 76 22.30 6.05 1.82
CA ASP A 76 23.34 7.09 1.97
C ASP A 76 22.94 8.45 1.35
N ASP A 77 21.65 8.69 1.11
CA ASP A 77 21.14 9.93 0.52
C ASP A 77 20.35 10.76 1.54
N GLU A 78 20.97 11.82 2.07
CA GLU A 78 20.39 12.70 3.09
C GLU A 78 19.12 13.41 2.63
N ARG A 79 18.85 13.48 1.31
CA ARG A 79 17.63 14.07 0.78
C ARG A 79 16.40 13.24 1.14
N VAL A 80 16.56 11.92 1.32
CA VAL A 80 15.49 10.97 1.60
C VAL A 80 15.63 10.43 3.02
N THR A 81 14.79 10.92 3.92
CA THR A 81 14.69 10.36 5.27
C THR A 81 14.23 8.91 5.22
N PRO A 82 14.65 8.02 6.14
CA PRO A 82 14.24 6.62 6.14
C PRO A 82 12.76 6.39 6.53
N ALA A 83 12.10 7.38 7.14
CA ALA A 83 10.73 7.27 7.66
C ALA A 83 9.69 6.75 6.63
N PRO A 84 9.63 7.22 5.37
CA PRO A 84 8.68 6.73 4.38
C PRO A 84 8.88 5.26 4.03
N SER A 85 10.14 4.83 3.89
CA SER A 85 10.48 3.42 3.64
C SER A 85 10.08 2.52 4.80
N VAL A 86 10.34 2.96 6.04
CA VAL A 86 9.93 2.22 7.25
C VAL A 86 8.41 2.11 7.31
N LEU A 87 7.67 3.17 7.01
CA LEU A 87 6.20 3.14 6.96
C LEU A 87 5.67 2.17 5.90
N PHE A 88 6.33 2.00 4.77
CA PHE A 88 5.97 0.96 3.79
C PHE A 88 6.24 -0.45 4.31
N ILE A 89 7.37 -0.66 4.99
CA ILE A 89 7.70 -1.96 5.58
C ILE A 89 6.69 -2.33 6.67
N VAL A 90 6.43 -1.40 7.60
CA VAL A 90 5.46 -1.62 8.69
C VAL A 90 4.04 -1.70 8.13
N GLY A 91 3.67 -0.84 7.19
CA GLY A 91 2.37 -0.83 6.52
C GLY A 91 2.09 -2.11 5.75
N GLY A 92 3.08 -2.62 5.01
CA GLY A 92 2.99 -3.92 4.34
C GLY A 92 2.89 -5.08 5.33
N SER A 93 3.69 -5.08 6.39
CA SER A 93 3.71 -6.15 7.41
C SER A 93 2.41 -6.20 8.22
N VAL A 94 1.97 -5.06 8.76
CA VAL A 94 0.70 -4.94 9.49
C VAL A 94 -0.47 -5.21 8.56
N GLY A 95 -0.36 -4.79 7.30
CA GLY A 95 -1.36 -5.04 6.26
C GLY A 95 -1.62 -6.53 6.01
N LEU A 96 -0.62 -7.40 6.17
CA LEU A 96 -0.78 -8.86 6.00
C LEU A 96 -1.67 -9.48 7.07
N ILE A 97 -1.83 -8.83 8.23
CA ILE A 97 -2.72 -9.30 9.30
C ILE A 97 -4.18 -9.07 8.86
N PRO A 98 -5.03 -10.11 8.76
CA PRO A 98 -6.37 -10.00 8.19
C PRO A 98 -7.23 -8.88 8.81
N PHE A 99 -7.21 -8.75 10.14
CA PHE A 99 -8.00 -7.74 10.86
C PHE A 99 -7.38 -6.33 10.85
N LEU A 100 -6.07 -6.21 10.59
CA LEU A 100 -5.34 -4.94 10.63
C LEU A 100 -4.98 -4.41 9.23
N GLY A 101 -5.52 -5.01 8.18
CA GLY A 101 -5.28 -4.61 6.79
C GLY A 101 -5.49 -3.12 6.53
N TRP A 102 -6.53 -2.53 7.13
CA TRP A 102 -6.84 -1.11 7.02
C TRP A 102 -5.80 -0.21 7.71
N VAL A 103 -5.22 -0.65 8.83
CA VAL A 103 -4.11 0.06 9.51
C VAL A 103 -2.89 0.09 8.61
N GLY A 104 -2.59 -1.04 7.95
CA GLY A 104 -1.54 -1.11 6.93
C GLY A 104 -1.78 -0.13 5.77
N GLY A 105 -3.04 0.02 5.35
CA GLY A 105 -3.46 1.03 4.38
C GLY A 105 -3.14 2.46 4.81
N ILE A 106 -3.52 2.85 6.04
CA ILE A 106 -3.22 4.19 6.59
C ILE A 106 -1.72 4.46 6.61
N LEU A 107 -0.92 3.52 7.12
CA LEU A 107 0.54 3.65 7.18
C LEU A 107 1.16 3.82 5.78
N THR A 108 0.62 3.09 4.80
CA THR A 108 1.04 3.19 3.40
C THR A 108 0.69 4.56 2.81
N ILE A 109 -0.48 5.13 3.11
CA ILE A 109 -0.86 6.49 2.70
C ILE A 109 0.12 7.52 3.28
N ILE A 110 0.44 7.41 4.57
CA ILE A 110 1.38 8.32 5.25
C ILE A 110 2.78 8.17 4.63
N GLY A 111 3.25 6.95 4.39
CA GLY A 111 4.54 6.72 3.72
C GLY A 111 4.57 7.34 2.32
N GLY A 112 3.51 7.19 1.54
CA GLY A 112 3.40 7.73 0.18
C GLY A 112 3.36 9.25 0.15
N SER A 113 2.62 9.87 1.08
CA SER A 113 2.54 11.33 1.20
C SER A 113 3.88 11.95 1.62
N LEU A 114 4.64 11.27 2.49
CA LEU A 114 5.99 11.72 2.83
C LEU A 114 6.94 11.64 1.62
N TYR A 115 6.83 10.60 0.78
CA TYR A 115 7.59 10.54 -0.48
C TYR A 115 7.28 11.74 -1.40
N PHE A 116 6.02 12.19 -1.48
CA PHE A 116 5.69 13.44 -2.19
C PHE A 116 6.39 14.66 -1.60
N GLY A 117 6.46 14.75 -0.27
CA GLY A 117 7.21 15.82 0.42
C GLY A 117 8.71 15.82 0.08
N LEU A 118 9.31 14.63 -0.08
CA LEU A 118 10.72 14.48 -0.45
C LEU A 118 11.01 14.89 -1.89
N LEU A 119 10.05 14.76 -2.82
CA LEU A 119 10.22 15.17 -4.22
C LEU A 119 10.63 16.65 -4.35
N LYS A 120 10.12 17.53 -3.48
CA LYS A 120 10.49 18.95 -3.46
C LYS A 120 11.98 19.16 -3.20
N LYS A 121 12.63 18.29 -2.40
CA LYS A 121 14.07 18.38 -2.11
C LYS A 121 14.94 18.00 -3.32
N PHE A 122 14.41 17.18 -4.22
CA PHE A 122 15.09 16.83 -5.46
C PHE A 122 15.00 17.95 -6.51
N GLU A 123 14.00 18.82 -6.45
CA GLU A 123 13.86 19.96 -7.37
C GLU A 123 14.73 21.18 -6.99
N ILE A 124 15.11 21.31 -5.72
CA ILE A 124 15.90 22.45 -5.22
C ILE A 124 17.42 22.25 -5.43
N GLN A 125 17.87 21.00 -5.66
CA GLN A 125 19.29 20.65 -5.76
C GLN A 125 19.69 20.05 -7.14
N GLU A 126 18.89 20.33 -8.17
CA GLU A 126 19.19 20.07 -9.59
C GLU A 126 19.60 21.38 -10.26
#